data_AF-A0AA38TY05-F1
#
_entry.id   AF-A0AA38TY05-F1
#
_cell.length_a   1.000
_cell.length_b   1.000
_cell.length_c   1.000
_cell.angle_alpha   90.00
_cell.angle_beta   90.00
_cell.angle_gamma   90.00
#
_symmetry.space_group_name_H-M   'P 1'
#
loop_
_entity.id
_entity.type
_entity.pdbx_description
1 polymer ?
#
loop_
_entity_poly.entity_id
_entity_poly.type
_entity_poly.pdbx_seq_one_letter_code
_entity_poly.pdbx_strand_id
1 'polypeptide(L)'
;MSTFTIEEDNLGLAKCLQHIYASLDIVAIQCALELHIPDIINNHDGPVTLAQIAHGINSPSLNVDGLSRLMAFLVHRQIFDQVENQLNEPLYS
;
A
#
# COMPACT_ATOMS: atom_id res chain seq x y z
N MET A 1 -15.87 7.84 -39.16
CA MET A 1 -14.93 6.79 -38.72
C MET A 1 -13.56 7.43 -38.62
N SER A 2 -12.93 7.68 -37.47
CA SER A 2 -12.61 6.70 -36.41
C SER A 2 -12.18 7.36 -35.08
N THR A 3 -12.68 8.53 -34.72
CA THR A 3 -12.36 9.16 -33.42
C THR A 3 -13.24 8.65 -32.27
N PHE A 4 -14.47 8.22 -32.56
CA PHE A 4 -15.41 7.70 -31.55
C PHE A 4 -15.06 6.31 -31.00
N THR A 5 -14.27 5.51 -31.70
CA THR A 5 -13.98 4.12 -31.29
C THR A 5 -12.87 4.00 -30.24
N ILE A 6 -11.93 4.95 -30.18
CA ILE A 6 -10.76 4.86 -29.29
C ILE A 6 -11.15 5.19 -27.83
N GLU A 7 -12.08 6.11 -27.63
CA GLU A 7 -12.49 6.56 -26.29
C GLU A 7 -13.42 5.54 -25.59
N GLU A 8 -14.30 4.88 -26.35
CA GLU A 8 -15.20 3.83 -25.83
C GLU A 8 -14.44 2.55 -25.46
N ASP A 9 -13.45 2.13 -26.26
CA ASP A 9 -12.59 0.98 -25.95
C ASP A 9 -11.76 1.24 -24.67
N ASN A 10 -11.27 2.46 -24.50
CA ASN A 10 -10.54 2.86 -23.29
C ASN A 10 -11.44 2.89 -22.05
N LEU A 11 -12.72 3.27 -22.19
CA LEU A 11 -13.68 3.23 -21.08
C LEU A 11 -14.00 1.79 -20.65
N GLY A 12 -14.13 0.87 -21.61
CA GLY A 12 -14.31 -0.56 -21.32
C GLY A 12 -13.13 -1.15 -20.57
N LEU A 13 -11.90 -0.89 -21.05
CA LEU A 13 -10.66 -1.30 -20.39
C LEU A 13 -10.54 -0.70 -18.99
N ALA A 14 -10.83 0.59 -18.82
CA ALA A 14 -10.78 1.26 -17.52
C ALA A 14 -11.73 0.61 -16.50
N LYS A 15 -12.94 0.22 -16.91
CA LYS A 15 -13.89 -0.49 -16.04
C LYS A 15 -13.40 -1.89 -15.66
N CYS A 16 -12.89 -2.67 -16.61
CA CYS A 16 -12.32 -3.99 -16.31
C CYS A 16 -11.14 -3.88 -15.35
N LEU A 17 -10.25 -2.92 -15.60
CA LEU A 17 -9.12 -2.62 -14.73
C LEU A 17 -9.62 -2.21 -13.34
N GLN A 18 -10.62 -1.33 -13.23
CA GLN A 18 -11.18 -0.95 -11.94
C GLN A 18 -11.68 -2.15 -11.12
N HIS A 19 -12.34 -3.12 -11.76
CA HIS A 19 -12.77 -4.35 -11.07
C HIS A 19 -11.59 -5.24 -10.63
N ILE A 20 -10.54 -5.35 -11.45
CA ILE A 20 -9.30 -6.04 -11.09
C ILE A 20 -8.57 -5.31 -9.95
N TYR A 21 -8.53 -3.98 -9.99
CA TYR A 21 -7.87 -3.16 -8.97
C TYR A 21 -8.68 -3.11 -7.67
N ALA A 22 -10.01 -3.23 -7.71
CA ALA A 22 -10.84 -3.30 -6.51
C ALA A 22 -10.54 -4.54 -5.64
N SER A 23 -10.12 -5.66 -6.25
CA SER A 23 -9.68 -6.83 -5.46
C SER A 23 -8.31 -6.62 -4.82
N LEU A 24 -7.45 -5.74 -5.38
CA LEU A 24 -6.16 -5.44 -4.77
C LEU A 24 -6.29 -4.73 -3.43
N ASP A 25 -7.34 -3.94 -3.22
CA ASP A 25 -7.57 -3.27 -1.92
C ASP A 25 -7.78 -4.31 -0.82
N ILE A 26 -8.61 -5.32 -1.08
CA ILE A 26 -8.87 -6.43 -0.15
C ILE A 26 -7.58 -7.22 0.12
N VAL A 27 -6.85 -7.58 -0.94
CA VAL A 27 -5.62 -8.38 -0.81
C VAL A 27 -4.52 -7.61 -0.07
N ALA A 28 -4.38 -6.30 -0.31
CA ALA A 28 -3.42 -5.46 0.38
C ALA A 28 -3.75 -5.33 1.88
N ILE A 29 -5.04 -5.12 2.21
CA ILE A 29 -5.49 -5.08 3.61
C ILE A 29 -5.24 -6.43 4.30
N GLN A 30 -5.59 -7.54 3.66
CA GLN A 30 -5.33 -8.88 4.20
C GLN A 30 -3.85 -9.10 4.45
N CYS A 31 -2.98 -8.72 3.51
CA CYS A 31 -1.54 -8.83 3.68
C CYS A 31 -1.04 -8.01 4.88
N ALA A 32 -1.53 -6.78 5.06
CA ALA A 32 -1.16 -5.96 6.21
C ALA A 32 -1.60 -6.56 7.56
N LEU A 33 -2.78 -7.20 7.59
CA LEU A 33 -3.28 -7.91 8.77
C LEU A 33 -2.47 -9.18 9.07
N GLU A 34 -2.17 -9.99 8.05
CA GLU A 34 -1.35 -11.20 8.19
C GLU A 34 0.08 -10.89 8.66
N LEU A 35 0.61 -9.74 8.26
CA LEU A 35 1.91 -9.24 8.69
C LEU A 35 1.86 -8.50 10.03
N HIS A 36 0.70 -8.39 10.67
CA HIS A 36 0.50 -7.66 11.92
C HIS A 36 0.98 -6.20 11.89
N ILE A 37 0.94 -5.56 10.71
CA ILE A 37 1.39 -4.16 10.54
C ILE A 37 0.63 -3.19 11.47
N PRO A 38 -0.71 -3.27 11.60
CA PRO A 38 -1.44 -2.37 12.51
C PRO A 38 -0.97 -2.51 13.97
N ASP A 39 -0.74 -3.75 14.42
CA ASP A 39 -0.28 -4.02 15.79
C ASP A 39 1.14 -3.48 15.98
N ILE A 40 2.02 -3.66 15.00
CA ILE A 40 3.40 -3.13 15.04
C ILE A 40 3.37 -1.61 15.16
N ILE A 41 2.56 -0.91 14.35
CA ILE A 41 2.44 0.55 14.41
C ILE A 41 1.88 0.99 15.77
N ASN A 42 0.80 0.35 16.24
CA ASN A 42 0.11 0.72 17.48
C ASN A 42 0.93 0.44 18.76
N ASN A 43 1.85 -0.52 18.71
CA ASN A 43 2.75 -0.82 19.83
C ASN A 43 3.90 0.19 19.99
N HIS A 44 4.06 1.12 19.05
CA HIS A 44 5.03 2.21 19.14
C HIS A 44 4.35 3.50 19.62
N ASP A 45 5.04 4.29 20.44
CA ASP A 45 4.56 5.60 20.94
C ASP A 45 4.64 6.72 19.87
N GLY A 46 4.33 6.42 18.60
CA GLY A 46 4.35 7.38 17.50
C GLY A 46 4.56 6.77 16.11
N PRO A 47 4.69 7.62 15.08
CA PRO A 47 4.93 7.16 13.71
C PRO A 47 6.21 6.33 13.57
N VAL A 48 6.14 5.27 12.77
CA VAL A 48 7.23 4.28 12.64
C VAL A 48 7.87 4.29 11.26
N THR A 49 9.17 3.99 11.19
CA THR A 49 9.87 3.84 9.90
C THR A 49 9.55 2.49 9.25
N LEU A 50 9.77 2.39 7.94
CA LEU A 50 9.67 1.11 7.23
C LEU A 50 10.59 0.03 7.83
N ALA A 51 11.78 0.43 8.29
CA ALA A 51 12.73 -0.47 8.92
C ALA A 51 12.21 -1.01 10.26
N GLN A 52 11.51 -0.19 11.05
CA GLN A 52 10.87 -0.64 12.29
C GLN A 52 9.72 -1.62 12.00
N ILE A 53 8.91 -1.37 10.98
CA ILE A 53 7.87 -2.32 10.53
C ILE A 53 8.52 -3.65 10.11
N ALA A 54 9.56 -3.60 9.27
CA ALA A 54 10.28 -4.79 8.82
C ALA A 54 10.90 -5.57 9.99
N HIS A 55 11.44 -4.86 10.98
CA HIS A 55 11.97 -5.47 12.19
C HIS A 55 10.88 -6.13 13.04
N GLY A 56 9.70 -5.49 13.17
CA GLY A 56 8.55 -6.05 13.88
C GLY A 56 8.00 -7.32 13.24
N ILE A 57 8.01 -7.40 11.90
CA ILE A 57 7.64 -8.62 11.14
C ILE A 57 8.65 -9.76 11.41
N ASN A 58 9.93 -9.41 11.63
CA ASN A 58 11.00 -10.33 12.01
C ASN A 58 11.10 -11.61 11.14
N SER A 59 11.00 -11.44 9.81
CA SER A 59 11.10 -12.55 8.86
C SER A 59 12.40 -12.45 8.03
N PRO A 60 13.23 -13.52 7.97
CA PRO A 60 14.49 -13.50 7.22
C PRO A 60 14.28 -13.48 5.69
N SER A 61 13.07 -13.79 5.21
CA SER A 61 12.71 -13.78 3.79
C SER A 61 11.87 -12.57 3.40
N LEU A 62 11.74 -11.58 4.28
CA LEU A 62 10.93 -10.40 4.02
C LEU A 62 11.49 -9.59 2.84
N ASN A 63 10.65 -9.38 1.84
CA ASN A 63 10.96 -8.47 0.74
C ASN A 63 10.66 -7.03 1.18
N VAL A 64 11.70 -6.29 1.56
CA VAL A 64 11.60 -4.89 2.03
C VAL A 64 11.07 -3.96 0.94
N ASP A 65 11.45 -4.16 -0.32
CA ASP A 65 10.92 -3.36 -1.44
C ASP A 65 9.43 -3.62 -1.66
N GLY A 66 9.00 -4.88 -1.47
CA GLY A 66 7.59 -5.27 -1.50
C GLY A 66 6.80 -4.63 -0.37
N LEU A 67 7.34 -4.64 0.85
CA LEU A 67 6.74 -3.98 2.01
C LEU A 67 6.61 -2.46 1.79
N SER A 68 7.64 -1.82 1.25
CA SER A 68 7.61 -0.39 0.90
C SER A 68 6.44 -0.05 -0.03
N ARG A 69 6.26 -0.85 -1.09
CA ARG A 69 5.16 -0.65 -2.06
C ARG A 69 3.80 -0.93 -1.43
N LEU A 70 3.69 -1.94 -0.58
CA LEU A 70 2.46 -2.24 0.16
C LEU A 70 2.07 -1.06 1.04
N MET A 71 3.00 -0.53 1.84
CA MET A 71 2.72 0.62 2.71
C MET A 71 2.33 1.85 1.91
N ALA A 72 3.07 2.19 0.85
CA ALA A 72 2.73 3.31 -0.04
C ALA A 72 1.33 3.15 -0.67
N PHE A 73 0.96 1.92 -1.05
CA PHE A 73 -0.38 1.63 -1.57
C PHE A 73 -1.47 1.86 -0.52
N LEU A 74 -1.28 1.37 0.70
CA LEU A 74 -2.25 1.51 1.79
C LEU A 74 -2.39 2.97 2.25
N VAL A 75 -1.31 3.75 2.20
CA VAL A 75 -1.35 5.21 2.41
C VAL A 75 -2.14 5.91 1.31
N HIS A 76 -1.91 5.54 0.04
CA HIS A 76 -2.69 6.08 -1.07
C HIS A 76 -4.19 5.76 -0.94
N ARG A 77 -4.53 4.62 -0.33
CA ARG A 77 -5.91 4.23 0.01
C ARG A 77 -6.44 4.85 1.30
N GLN A 78 -5.66 5.69 1.99
CA GLN A 78 -6.04 6.36 3.24
C GLN A 78 -6.38 5.38 4.37
N ILE A 79 -5.70 4.23 4.38
CA ILE A 79 -5.81 3.22 5.45
C ILE A 79 -4.77 3.49 6.55
N PHE A 80 -3.59 3.94 6.14
CA PHE A 80 -2.53 4.44 7.00
C PHE A 80 -2.18 5.87 6.60
N ASP A 81 -1.61 6.62 7.53
CA ASP A 81 -1.06 7.94 7.27
C ASP A 81 0.45 7.85 7.05
N GLN A 82 0.99 8.82 6.29
CA GLN A 82 2.42 8.98 6.10
C GLN A 82 2.85 10.41 6.42
N VAL A 83 3.89 10.54 7.24
CA VAL A 83 4.54 11.81 7.57
C VAL A 83 6.01 11.73 7.15
N GLU A 84 6.54 12.79 6.55
CA GLU A 84 7.97 12.87 6.26
C GLU A 84 8.75 13.39 7.47
N ASN A 85 9.84 12.70 7.83
CA ASN A 85 10.79 13.21 8.82
C ASN A 85 11.75 14.25 8.18
N GLN A 86 12.54 14.94 9.01
CA GLN A 86 13.62 15.85 8.63
C GLN A 86 14.66 15.23 7.67
N LEU A 87 14.70 13.89 7.58
CA LEU A 87 15.58 13.11 6.72
C LEU A 87 14.91 12.67 5.41
N ASN A 88 13.70 13.15 5.10
CA ASN A 88 12.85 12.68 3.99
C ASN A 88 12.59 11.16 4.01
N GLU A 89 12.60 10.57 5.20
CA GLU A 89 12.20 9.18 5.41
C GLU A 89 10.68 9.13 5.70
N PRO A 90 9.94 8.22 5.04
CA PRO A 90 8.52 8.04 5.33
C PRO A 90 8.33 7.39 6.71
N LEU A 91 7.50 8.03 7.53
CA LEU A 91 7.00 7.51 8.79
C LEU A 91 5.52 7.17 8.65
N TYR A 92 5.10 6.02 9.16
CA TYR A 92 3.73 5.51 9.03
C TYR A 92 3.01 5.54 10.38
N SER A 93 1.72 5.87 10.37
CA SER A 93 0.82 5.82 11.53
C SER A 93 -0.55 5.27 11.17
#